data_AF-A0A3C1ITQ8-F1
#
_entry.id   AF-A0A3C1ITQ8-F1
#
_cell.length_a   1.000
_cell.length_b   1.000
_cell.length_c   1.000
_cell.angle_alpha   90.00
_cell.angle_beta   90.00
_cell.angle_gamma   90.00
#
_symmetry.space_group_name_H-M   'P 1'
#
loop_
_entity.id
_entity.type
_entity.pdbx_description
1 polymer ?
#
loop_
_entity_poly.entity_id
_entity_poly.type
_entity_poly.pdbx_seq_one_letter_code
_entity_poly.pdbx_strand_id
1 'polypeptide(L)'
;MGADSARHYQWYPFVNIGHALVAMHGNERQRAEALRNMRCGLQRVADRAADVNPAFKHGIPFIWCSNNLTVAFVTQAMLYRKLSGDCQFQEIETAMRDWLFGVNPWGKCMVVGLPENGDYPRDPHSMISHGHDYKITGGLVDGPVYTAIFKSLRGVVLSHDDGYAKFQGGAAVYHDDYCDYSTNEPTMDGTASMTWFLGELAKAARR
;
A
#
# COMPACT_ATOMS: atom_id res chain seq x y z
N MET A 1 1.19 10.48 7.39
CA MET A 1 0.25 9.98 6.37
C MET A 1 -0.65 11.15 5.95
N GLY A 2 -0.78 11.43 4.66
CA GLY A 2 -1.56 12.58 4.13
C GLY A 2 -0.75 13.87 3.88
N ALA A 3 0.44 13.76 3.28
CA ALA A 3 1.17 14.90 2.71
C ALA A 3 1.30 14.73 1.19
N ASP A 4 1.51 15.83 0.46
CA ASP A 4 1.61 15.82 -1.01
C ASP A 4 2.90 15.17 -1.52
N SER A 5 3.96 15.21 -0.72
CA SER A 5 5.26 14.61 -1.02
C SER A 5 5.96 14.14 0.26
N ALA A 6 6.94 13.26 0.08
CA ALA A 6 7.90 12.87 1.11
C ALA A 6 9.24 12.55 0.45
N ARG A 7 10.34 12.69 1.20
CA ARG A 7 11.65 12.19 0.77
C ARG A 7 11.66 10.66 0.82
N HIS A 8 12.55 10.05 0.04
CA HIS A 8 12.76 8.60 0.04
C HIS A 8 12.99 8.10 1.47
N TYR A 9 12.19 7.12 1.90
CA TYR A 9 12.19 6.54 3.25
C TYR A 9 11.96 7.49 4.42
N GLN A 10 11.46 8.71 4.19
CA GLN A 10 11.16 9.65 5.28
C GLN A 10 10.14 9.10 6.29
N TRP A 11 9.26 8.22 5.84
CA TRP A 11 8.24 7.58 6.67
C TRP A 11 8.54 6.13 6.97
N TYR A 12 9.78 5.67 6.76
CA TYR A 12 10.20 4.35 7.19
C TYR A 12 10.44 4.33 8.72
N PRO A 13 10.03 3.29 9.46
CA PRO A 13 9.22 2.15 9.00
C PRO A 13 7.78 2.57 8.67
N PHE A 14 7.24 2.08 7.55
CA PHE A 14 5.94 2.54 7.04
C PHE A 14 4.78 2.24 8.00
N VAL A 15 4.80 1.06 8.63
CA VAL A 15 3.83 0.70 9.67
C VAL A 15 4.32 1.17 11.04
N ASN A 16 3.52 2.01 11.69
CA ASN A 16 3.79 2.45 13.07
C ASN A 16 2.74 1.88 14.05
N ILE A 17 3.08 0.79 14.74
CA ILE A 17 2.20 0.19 15.76
C ILE A 17 2.26 0.89 17.13
N GLY A 18 3.13 1.88 17.30
CA GLY A 18 3.38 2.55 18.59
C GLY A 18 2.13 3.22 19.17
N HIS A 19 1.36 3.95 18.35
CA HIS A 19 0.10 4.55 18.82
C HIS A 19 -0.89 3.49 19.31
N ALA A 20 -1.01 2.36 18.60
CA ALA A 20 -1.91 1.29 19.00
C ALA A 20 -1.48 0.65 20.33
N LEU A 21 -0.18 0.41 20.52
CA LEU A 21 0.36 -0.13 21.77
C LEU A 21 0.15 0.83 22.95
N VAL A 22 0.39 2.14 22.74
CA VAL A 22 0.11 3.17 23.76
C VAL A 22 -1.39 3.22 24.08
N ALA A 23 -2.25 3.10 23.08
CA ALA A 23 -3.70 3.06 23.31
C ALA A 23 -4.14 1.79 24.07
N MET A 24 -3.48 0.65 23.88
CA MET A 24 -3.79 -0.61 24.58
C MET A 24 -3.33 -0.62 26.04
N HIS A 25 -2.15 -0.06 26.33
CA HIS A 25 -1.47 -0.26 27.61
C HIS A 25 -1.24 1.02 28.42
N GLY A 26 -1.46 2.19 27.81
CA GLY A 26 -1.30 3.48 28.48
C GLY A 26 -2.46 3.81 29.42
N ASN A 27 -2.23 4.80 30.28
CA ASN A 27 -3.31 5.39 31.09
C ASN A 27 -4.34 6.13 30.22
N GLU A 28 -5.45 6.56 30.81
CA GLU A 28 -6.55 7.20 30.08
C GLU A 28 -6.11 8.39 29.22
N ARG A 29 -5.24 9.25 29.74
CA ARG A 29 -4.69 10.39 28.99
C ARG A 29 -3.85 9.94 27.79
N GLN A 30 -2.96 8.97 27.99
CA GLN A 30 -2.10 8.41 26.92
C GLN A 30 -2.94 7.71 25.86
N ARG A 31 -3.97 6.98 26.27
CA ARG A 31 -4.90 6.31 25.37
C ARG A 31 -5.69 7.30 24.52
N ALA A 32 -6.24 8.34 25.14
CA ALA A 32 -6.97 9.40 24.43
C ALA A 32 -6.08 10.12 23.41
N GLU A 33 -4.83 10.43 23.80
CA GLU A 33 -3.82 11.04 22.94
C GLU A 33 -3.51 10.16 21.72
N ALA A 34 -3.22 8.89 21.95
CA ALA A 34 -2.88 7.95 20.89
C ALA A 34 -4.03 7.75 19.89
N LEU A 35 -5.26 7.58 20.38
CA LEU A 35 -6.45 7.46 19.52
C LEU A 35 -6.71 8.73 18.71
N ARG A 36 -6.49 9.92 19.30
CA ARG A 36 -6.62 11.19 18.58
C ARG A 36 -5.59 11.30 17.45
N ASN A 37 -4.34 10.90 17.70
CA ASN A 37 -3.28 10.95 16.70
C ASN A 37 -3.51 9.95 15.55
N MET A 38 -3.99 8.74 15.87
CA MET A 38 -4.43 7.76 14.86
C MET A 38 -5.56 8.33 14.00
N ARG A 39 -6.62 8.85 14.63
CA ARG A 39 -7.76 9.46 13.92
C ARG A 39 -7.31 10.59 12.99
N CYS A 40 -6.44 11.48 13.45
CA CYS A 40 -5.92 12.59 12.64
C CYS A 40 -5.18 12.08 11.39
N GLY A 41 -4.32 11.06 11.54
CA GLY A 41 -3.63 10.45 10.40
C GLY A 41 -4.58 9.80 9.40
N LEU A 42 -5.60 9.08 9.89
CA LEU A 42 -6.61 8.44 9.05
C LEU A 42 -7.47 9.46 8.31
N GLN A 43 -7.93 10.49 9.01
CA GLN A 43 -8.73 11.57 8.43
C GLN A 43 -7.98 12.28 7.31
N ARG A 44 -6.70 12.62 7.50
CA ARG A 44 -5.90 13.29 6.47
C ARG A 44 -5.77 12.47 5.18
N VAL A 45 -5.69 11.15 5.30
CA VAL A 45 -5.67 10.25 4.13
C VAL A 45 -7.05 10.17 3.49
N ALA A 46 -8.13 10.11 4.31
CA ALA A 46 -9.50 10.12 3.81
C ALA A 46 -9.86 11.41 3.06
N ASP A 47 -9.49 12.57 3.62
CA ASP A 47 -9.70 13.88 3.01
C ASP A 47 -8.94 13.98 1.68
N ARG A 48 -7.68 13.52 1.65
CA ARG A 48 -6.90 13.46 0.42
C ARG A 48 -7.54 12.53 -0.62
N ALA A 49 -8.00 11.35 -0.22
CA ALA A 49 -8.64 10.40 -1.12
C ALA A 49 -9.87 11.03 -1.80
N ALA A 50 -10.68 11.77 -1.05
CA ALA A 50 -11.86 12.45 -1.56
C ALA A 50 -11.50 13.53 -2.61
N ASP A 51 -10.36 14.19 -2.45
CA ASP A 51 -9.88 15.24 -3.35
C ASP A 51 -9.20 14.67 -4.62
N VAL A 52 -8.22 13.77 -4.45
CA VAL A 52 -7.31 13.39 -5.54
C VAL A 52 -7.65 12.08 -6.24
N ASN A 53 -8.39 11.17 -5.57
CA ASN A 53 -8.74 9.87 -6.13
C ASN A 53 -10.07 9.33 -5.57
N PRO A 54 -11.19 10.05 -5.79
CA PRO A 54 -12.48 9.68 -5.21
C PRO A 54 -13.03 8.36 -5.75
N ALA A 55 -12.66 7.98 -6.98
CA ALA A 55 -13.13 6.76 -7.63
C ALA A 55 -12.68 5.49 -6.90
N PHE A 56 -11.41 5.46 -6.46
CA PHE A 56 -10.84 4.31 -5.76
C PHE A 56 -10.71 4.53 -4.24
N LYS A 57 -11.08 5.71 -3.74
CA LYS A 57 -10.91 6.13 -2.33
C LYS A 57 -9.49 5.87 -1.83
N HIS A 58 -8.49 6.15 -2.66
CA HIS A 58 -7.08 5.91 -2.32
C HIS A 58 -6.37 7.23 -2.06
N GLY A 59 -6.03 7.48 -0.80
CA GLY A 59 -5.46 8.76 -0.33
C GLY A 59 -3.96 8.73 -0.07
N ILE A 60 -3.27 7.64 -0.40
CA ILE A 60 -1.81 7.57 -0.19
C ILE A 60 -1.13 8.24 -1.37
N PRO A 61 -0.17 9.15 -1.13
CA PRO A 61 0.58 9.75 -2.23
C PRO A 61 1.34 8.67 -2.99
N PHE A 62 1.32 8.72 -4.33
CA PHE A 62 2.04 7.80 -5.19
C PHE A 62 3.54 8.13 -5.19
N ILE A 63 4.21 7.85 -4.08
CA ILE A 63 5.66 7.89 -3.92
C ILE A 63 6.19 6.45 -3.85
N TRP A 64 7.51 6.27 -3.91
CA TRP A 64 8.13 4.95 -3.77
C TRP A 64 7.62 4.24 -2.50
N CYS A 65 7.26 2.96 -2.64
CA CYS A 65 6.63 2.11 -1.64
C CYS A 65 5.18 2.55 -1.28
N SER A 66 4.42 3.05 -2.26
CA SER A 66 3.03 3.47 -2.07
C SER A 66 2.13 2.33 -1.59
N ASN A 67 2.40 1.08 -1.99
CA ASN A 67 1.70 -0.08 -1.47
C ASN A 67 2.08 -0.37 -0.01
N ASN A 68 3.34 -0.20 0.41
CA ASN A 68 3.73 -0.35 1.81
C ASN A 68 2.99 0.66 2.70
N LEU A 69 2.86 1.90 2.21
CA LEU A 69 2.07 2.94 2.87
C LEU A 69 0.57 2.64 2.86
N THR A 70 0.06 1.99 1.82
CA THR A 70 -1.33 1.49 1.75
C THR A 70 -1.56 0.40 2.80
N VAL A 71 -0.66 -0.58 2.92
CA VAL A 71 -0.66 -1.60 3.98
C VAL A 71 -0.63 -0.96 5.37
N ALA A 72 0.20 0.07 5.55
CA ALA A 72 0.27 0.80 6.82
C ALA A 72 -1.04 1.49 7.17
N PHE A 73 -1.70 2.11 6.19
CA PHE A 73 -3.00 2.73 6.39
C PHE A 73 -4.06 1.70 6.79
N VAL A 74 -4.19 0.60 6.04
CA VAL A 74 -5.16 -0.47 6.34
C VAL A 74 -4.94 -1.01 7.76
N THR A 75 -3.68 -1.27 8.11
CA THR A 75 -3.29 -1.73 9.45
C THR A 75 -3.70 -0.73 10.54
N GLN A 76 -3.43 0.57 10.34
CA GLN A 76 -3.80 1.62 11.28
C GLN A 76 -5.32 1.78 11.41
N ALA A 77 -6.07 1.70 10.31
CA ALA A 77 -7.52 1.80 10.31
C ALA A 77 -8.17 0.64 11.09
N MET A 78 -7.69 -0.60 10.85
CA MET A 78 -8.15 -1.78 11.59
C MET A 78 -7.83 -1.71 13.08
N LEU A 79 -6.62 -1.27 13.44
CA LEU A 79 -6.23 -1.08 14.85
C LEU A 79 -7.07 0.01 15.50
N TYR A 80 -7.26 1.15 14.82
CA TYR A 80 -8.08 2.25 15.31
C TYR A 80 -9.50 1.77 15.60
N ARG A 81 -10.17 1.16 14.62
CA ARG A 81 -11.54 0.63 14.75
C ARG A 81 -11.68 -0.35 15.90
N LYS A 82 -10.71 -1.26 16.08
CA LYS A 82 -10.70 -2.20 17.21
C LYS A 82 -10.55 -1.52 18.57
N LEU A 83 -9.74 -0.47 18.64
CA LEU A 83 -9.41 0.20 19.90
C LEU A 83 -10.44 1.25 20.30
N SER A 84 -11.00 2.00 19.33
CA SER A 84 -11.96 3.07 19.58
C SER A 84 -13.42 2.62 19.45
N GLY A 85 -13.70 1.56 18.70
CA GLY A 85 -15.07 1.20 18.29
C GLY A 85 -15.64 2.07 17.17
N ASP A 86 -14.85 3.02 16.65
CA ASP A 86 -15.27 3.97 15.62
C ASP A 86 -15.09 3.40 14.21
N CYS A 87 -16.18 3.34 13.45
CA CYS A 87 -16.23 2.76 12.12
C CYS A 87 -16.18 3.80 10.98
N GLN A 88 -15.96 5.09 11.25
CA GLN A 88 -16.04 6.14 10.22
C GLN A 88 -15.06 5.94 9.05
N PHE A 89 -13.94 5.23 9.28
CA PHE A 89 -12.93 4.95 8.25
C PHE A 89 -13.08 3.58 7.57
N GLN A 90 -14.14 2.81 7.88
CA GLN A 90 -14.27 1.43 7.39
C GLN A 90 -14.41 1.33 5.86
N GLU A 91 -15.01 2.35 5.23
CA GLU A 91 -15.16 2.40 3.78
C GLU A 91 -13.79 2.57 3.08
N ILE A 92 -13.00 3.56 3.49
CA ILE A 92 -11.66 3.77 2.94
C ILE A 92 -10.68 2.65 3.34
N GLU A 93 -10.81 2.08 4.55
CA GLU A 93 -10.08 0.86 4.95
C GLU A 93 -10.32 -0.28 3.94
N THR A 94 -11.58 -0.48 3.56
CA THR A 94 -11.98 -1.51 2.60
C THR A 94 -11.46 -1.20 1.20
N ALA A 95 -11.68 0.01 0.70
CA ALA A 95 -11.24 0.39 -0.64
C ALA A 95 -9.70 0.31 -0.80
N MET A 96 -8.94 0.71 0.22
CA MET A 96 -7.48 0.62 0.20
C MET A 96 -6.95 -0.81 0.34
N ARG A 97 -7.69 -1.71 1.00
CA ARG A 97 -7.41 -3.15 0.93
C ARG A 97 -7.69 -3.67 -0.48
N ASP A 98 -8.86 -3.34 -1.04
CA ASP A 98 -9.29 -3.85 -2.34
C ASP A 98 -8.36 -3.33 -3.48
N TRP A 99 -7.79 -2.13 -3.32
CA TRP A 99 -6.71 -1.61 -4.17
C TRP A 99 -5.53 -2.58 -4.31
N LEU A 100 -5.05 -3.14 -3.19
CA LEU A 100 -3.95 -4.11 -3.18
C LEU A 100 -4.33 -5.41 -3.91
N PHE A 101 -5.62 -5.71 -4.03
CA PHE A 101 -6.15 -6.92 -4.65
C PHE A 101 -6.81 -6.71 -6.02
N GLY A 102 -6.52 -5.58 -6.69
CA GLY A 102 -6.89 -5.37 -8.09
C GLY A 102 -7.96 -4.31 -8.34
N VAL A 103 -8.55 -3.70 -7.31
CA VAL A 103 -9.48 -2.58 -7.46
C VAL A 103 -8.68 -1.27 -7.60
N ASN A 104 -7.99 -1.15 -8.72
CA ASN A 104 -7.14 -0.02 -9.08
C ASN A 104 -7.20 0.22 -10.61
N PRO A 105 -6.68 1.34 -11.14
CA PRO A 105 -6.77 1.68 -12.56
C PRO A 105 -6.20 0.62 -13.53
N TRP A 106 -5.28 -0.22 -13.05
CA TRP A 106 -4.59 -1.22 -13.83
C TRP A 106 -5.27 -2.60 -13.78
N GLY A 107 -6.27 -2.79 -12.91
CA GLY A 107 -6.92 -4.09 -12.71
C GLY A 107 -5.99 -5.17 -12.14
N LYS A 108 -4.86 -4.77 -11.56
CA LYS A 108 -3.73 -5.64 -11.21
C LYS A 108 -3.68 -5.89 -9.72
N CYS A 109 -3.63 -7.14 -9.27
CA CYS A 109 -3.28 -7.42 -7.88
C CYS A 109 -1.83 -7.02 -7.63
N MET A 110 -1.54 -6.40 -6.49
CA MET A 110 -0.21 -5.91 -6.13
C MET A 110 0.64 -6.97 -5.43
N VAL A 111 0.21 -8.23 -5.45
CA VAL A 111 0.88 -9.33 -4.74
C VAL A 111 1.23 -10.44 -5.72
N VAL A 112 2.50 -10.81 -5.80
CA VAL A 112 3.00 -11.83 -6.71
C VAL A 112 2.31 -13.16 -6.44
N GLY A 113 1.73 -13.76 -7.49
CA GLY A 113 1.08 -15.07 -7.45
C GLY A 113 -0.31 -15.10 -6.80
N LEU A 114 -0.94 -13.95 -6.52
CA LEU A 114 -2.28 -13.90 -5.93
C LEU A 114 -3.26 -13.07 -6.78
N PRO A 115 -4.52 -13.54 -6.95
CA PRO A 115 -4.93 -14.93 -6.83
C PRO A 115 -4.24 -15.78 -7.91
N GLU A 116 -4.07 -17.09 -7.67
CA GLU A 116 -3.33 -17.99 -8.57
C GLU A 116 -3.82 -17.93 -10.03
N ASN A 117 -5.13 -17.78 -10.23
CA ASN A 117 -5.79 -17.69 -11.53
C ASN A 117 -6.19 -16.25 -11.91
N GLY A 118 -5.57 -15.24 -11.31
CA GLY A 118 -5.84 -13.83 -11.58
C GLY A 118 -4.68 -13.09 -12.23
N ASP A 119 -4.85 -11.78 -12.31
CA ASP A 119 -3.81 -10.86 -12.78
C ASP A 119 -2.99 -10.33 -11.62
N TYR A 120 -1.69 -10.60 -11.66
CA TYR A 120 -0.68 -10.29 -10.64
C TYR A 120 0.67 -10.05 -11.30
N PRO A 121 1.67 -9.47 -10.62
CA PRO A 121 2.94 -9.11 -11.24
C PRO A 121 3.67 -10.35 -11.75
N ARG A 122 3.96 -10.39 -13.05
CA ARG A 122 4.60 -11.51 -13.75
C ARG A 122 6.08 -11.28 -13.98
N ASP A 123 6.51 -10.02 -14.01
CA ASP A 123 7.90 -9.64 -14.24
C ASP A 123 8.42 -8.69 -13.14
N PRO A 124 8.38 -9.12 -11.86
CA PRO A 124 8.83 -8.30 -10.74
C PRO A 124 10.33 -7.97 -10.82
N HIS A 125 10.73 -6.78 -10.39
CA HIS A 125 12.14 -6.40 -10.27
C HIS A 125 12.80 -7.23 -9.16
N SER A 126 13.26 -8.43 -9.49
CA SER A 126 13.85 -9.36 -8.53
C SER A 126 14.84 -10.31 -9.21
N MET A 127 16.13 -10.13 -8.90
CA MET A 127 17.22 -10.93 -9.45
C MET A 127 17.03 -12.44 -9.22
N ILE A 128 16.44 -12.83 -8.08
CA ILE A 128 16.21 -14.26 -7.77
C ILE A 128 15.10 -14.88 -8.62
N SER A 129 14.13 -14.09 -9.08
CA SER A 129 13.09 -14.57 -9.99
C SER A 129 13.60 -14.60 -11.44
N HIS A 130 14.22 -13.51 -11.90
CA HIS A 130 14.68 -13.37 -13.28
C HIS A 130 15.99 -14.14 -13.57
N GLY A 131 16.80 -14.44 -12.56
CA GLY A 131 18.09 -15.13 -12.72
C GLY A 131 18.11 -16.60 -12.33
N HIS A 132 17.12 -17.07 -11.57
CA HIS A 132 17.17 -18.39 -10.93
C HIS A 132 15.81 -19.13 -10.83
N ASP A 133 14.74 -18.61 -11.45
CA ASP A 133 13.39 -19.19 -11.44
C ASP A 133 12.80 -19.44 -10.03
N TYR A 134 13.26 -18.69 -9.01
CA TYR A 134 12.69 -18.80 -7.67
C TYR A 134 11.31 -18.16 -7.62
N LYS A 135 10.35 -18.90 -7.04
CA LYS A 135 9.02 -18.37 -6.75
C LYS A 135 9.10 -17.36 -5.61
N ILE A 136 8.65 -16.14 -5.88
CA ILE A 136 8.49 -15.07 -4.89
C ILE A 136 7.01 -14.82 -4.56
N THR A 137 6.20 -15.87 -4.63
CA THR A 137 4.76 -15.85 -4.32
C THR A 137 4.49 -15.24 -2.95
N GLY A 138 3.52 -14.33 -2.89
CA GLY A 138 3.17 -13.57 -1.69
C GLY A 138 3.91 -12.23 -1.57
N GLY A 139 4.93 -11.97 -2.40
CA GLY A 139 5.65 -10.70 -2.40
C GLY A 139 4.76 -9.54 -2.80
N LEU A 140 4.64 -8.54 -1.93
CA LEU A 140 4.00 -7.26 -2.23
C LEU A 140 4.96 -6.37 -3.02
N VAL A 141 4.56 -5.94 -4.22
CA VAL A 141 5.36 -4.98 -5.01
C VAL A 141 5.19 -3.56 -4.49
N ASP A 142 6.22 -2.73 -4.67
CA ASP A 142 6.29 -1.33 -4.21
C ASP A 142 5.05 -0.50 -4.54
N GLY A 143 4.50 -0.70 -5.73
CA GLY A 143 3.28 -0.06 -6.19
C GLY A 143 3.51 1.24 -6.95
N PRO A 144 2.42 1.87 -7.39
CA PRO A 144 2.49 2.99 -8.32
C PRO A 144 3.21 4.22 -7.74
N VAL A 145 3.94 4.91 -8.60
CA VAL A 145 4.57 6.19 -8.29
C VAL A 145 4.05 7.28 -9.22
N TYR A 146 4.19 8.55 -8.84
CA TYR A 146 3.87 9.66 -9.73
C TYR A 146 4.71 9.58 -10.99
N THR A 147 4.13 9.88 -12.14
CA THR A 147 4.80 9.86 -13.45
C THR A 147 6.08 10.71 -13.45
N ALA A 148 6.07 11.82 -12.70
CA ALA A 148 7.25 12.68 -12.54
C ALA A 148 8.38 12.00 -11.75
N ILE A 149 8.05 11.18 -10.73
CA ILE A 149 9.03 10.40 -9.98
C ILE A 149 9.67 9.39 -10.93
N PHE A 150 8.86 8.55 -11.59
CA PHE A 150 9.35 7.55 -12.55
C PHE A 150 10.30 8.15 -13.59
N LYS A 151 9.91 9.26 -14.24
CA LYS A 151 10.72 9.94 -15.26
C LYS A 151 12.03 10.57 -14.74
N SER A 152 12.16 10.76 -13.43
CA SER A 152 13.35 11.35 -12.82
C SER A 152 14.39 10.32 -12.37
N LEU A 153 14.01 9.05 -12.30
CA LEU A 153 14.87 7.98 -11.80
C LEU A 153 15.96 7.64 -12.81
N ARG A 154 17.15 7.32 -12.31
CA ARG A 154 18.30 6.96 -13.15
C ARG A 154 18.32 5.45 -13.34
N GLY A 155 18.42 5.01 -14.59
CA GLY A 155 18.54 3.59 -14.91
C GLY A 155 17.21 2.82 -14.90
N VAL A 156 16.09 3.49 -14.64
CA VAL A 156 14.75 2.93 -14.86
C VAL A 156 14.39 3.12 -16.32
N VAL A 157 14.10 2.02 -17.00
CA VAL A 157 13.56 1.95 -18.36
C VAL A 157 12.57 0.79 -18.41
N LEU A 158 11.70 0.76 -19.40
CA LEU A 158 10.91 -0.44 -19.66
C LEU A 158 11.70 -1.37 -20.58
N SER A 159 11.74 -2.65 -20.23
CA SER A 159 12.36 -3.71 -21.02
C SER A 159 11.48 -4.14 -22.21
N HIS A 160 10.18 -3.89 -22.12
CA HIS A 160 9.20 -4.12 -23.18
C HIS A 160 8.18 -2.96 -23.27
N ASP A 161 7.24 -3.07 -24.21
CA ASP A 161 6.18 -2.07 -24.35
C ASP A 161 5.34 -1.94 -23.07
N ASP A 162 4.91 -0.72 -22.75
CA ASP A 162 4.04 -0.44 -21.61
C ASP A 162 2.63 -1.02 -21.85
N GLY A 163 2.37 -2.19 -21.28
CA GLY A 163 1.08 -2.87 -21.34
C GLY A 163 -0.08 -2.06 -20.73
N TYR A 164 0.21 -1.07 -19.90
CA TYR A 164 -0.77 -0.24 -19.23
C TYR A 164 -0.91 1.16 -19.83
N ALA A 165 -0.22 1.49 -20.92
CA ALA A 165 -0.13 2.85 -21.46
C ALA A 165 -1.48 3.58 -21.56
N LYS A 166 -2.56 2.86 -21.90
CA LYS A 166 -3.93 3.41 -22.02
C LYS A 166 -4.54 3.85 -20.68
N PHE A 167 -4.06 3.31 -19.57
CA PHE A 167 -4.51 3.58 -18.19
C PHE A 167 -3.57 4.54 -17.44
N GLN A 168 -2.41 4.86 -18.01
CA GLN A 168 -1.35 5.67 -17.39
C GLN A 168 -1.42 7.17 -17.73
N GLY A 169 -2.53 7.64 -18.32
CA GLY A 169 -2.71 9.03 -18.77
C GLY A 169 -2.89 10.09 -17.66
N GLY A 170 -2.64 9.71 -16.40
CA GLY A 170 -2.87 10.54 -15.21
C GLY A 170 -1.60 10.88 -14.44
N ALA A 171 -1.75 11.04 -13.12
CA ALA A 171 -0.66 11.48 -12.24
C ALA A 171 0.34 10.38 -11.89
N ALA A 172 -0.01 9.10 -12.03
CA ALA A 172 0.78 7.97 -11.57
C ALA A 172 0.88 6.84 -12.60
N VAL A 173 1.93 6.05 -12.44
CA VAL A 173 2.28 4.89 -13.27
C VAL A 173 2.55 3.66 -12.40
N TYR A 174 2.25 2.49 -12.95
CA TYR A 174 2.65 1.18 -12.47
C TYR A 174 3.07 0.36 -13.70
N HIS A 175 4.21 -0.32 -13.62
CA HIS A 175 4.69 -1.19 -14.68
C HIS A 175 4.92 -2.59 -14.11
N ASP A 176 4.46 -3.60 -14.83
CA ASP A 176 4.83 -4.98 -14.55
C ASP A 176 6.03 -5.34 -15.44
N ASP A 177 7.19 -4.78 -15.10
CA ASP A 177 8.42 -4.85 -15.89
C ASP A 177 9.63 -4.98 -14.96
N TYR A 178 10.53 -5.92 -15.25
CA TYR A 178 11.70 -6.21 -14.45
C TYR A 178 12.66 -5.02 -14.36
N CYS A 179 12.70 -4.13 -15.35
CA CYS A 179 13.57 -2.96 -15.32
C CYS A 179 12.98 -1.76 -14.53
N ASP A 180 11.75 -1.88 -14.01
CA ASP A 180 11.14 -0.87 -13.14
C ASP A 180 11.17 -1.26 -11.67
N TYR A 181 12.30 -0.98 -11.02
CA TYR A 181 12.44 -1.13 -9.57
C TYR A 181 11.54 -0.19 -8.76
N SER A 182 11.01 0.88 -9.37
CA SER A 182 10.30 1.92 -8.61
C SER A 182 8.85 1.61 -8.34
N THR A 183 8.27 0.74 -9.17
CA THR A 183 6.88 0.31 -9.02
C THR A 183 6.71 -1.19 -8.82
N ASN A 184 7.67 -2.01 -9.26
CA ASN A 184 7.52 -3.46 -9.35
C ASN A 184 8.51 -4.28 -8.51
N GLU A 185 9.27 -3.66 -7.60
CA GLU A 185 10.16 -4.37 -6.69
C GLU A 185 9.37 -4.98 -5.51
N PRO A 186 9.44 -6.30 -5.28
CA PRO A 186 8.82 -6.92 -4.11
C PRO A 186 9.55 -6.55 -2.82
N THR A 187 8.84 -6.02 -1.82
CA THR A 187 9.44 -5.56 -0.57
C THR A 187 9.16 -6.48 0.61
N MET A 188 10.20 -6.77 1.40
CA MET A 188 10.07 -7.67 2.56
C MET A 188 9.23 -7.05 3.68
N ASP A 189 9.43 -5.77 3.96
CA ASP A 189 8.73 -5.03 5.02
C ASP A 189 7.25 -4.81 4.68
N GLY A 190 6.92 -4.48 3.43
CA GLY A 190 5.56 -4.39 2.93
C GLY A 190 4.84 -5.72 2.99
N THR A 191 5.50 -6.78 2.51
CA THR A 191 5.00 -8.16 2.57
C THR A 191 4.75 -8.61 4.01
N ALA A 192 5.73 -8.44 4.90
CA ALA A 192 5.60 -8.81 6.31
C ALA A 192 4.46 -8.05 6.99
N SER A 193 4.35 -6.74 6.73
CA SER A 193 3.29 -5.90 7.28
C SER A 193 1.89 -6.33 6.82
N MET A 194 1.76 -6.73 5.56
CA MET A 194 0.50 -7.20 4.98
C MET A 194 -0.01 -8.47 5.68
N THR A 195 0.89 -9.36 6.12
CA THR A 195 0.49 -10.59 6.83
C THR A 195 -0.33 -10.31 8.08
N TRP A 196 -0.10 -9.17 8.75
CA TRP A 196 -0.84 -8.81 9.97
C TRP A 196 -2.33 -8.61 9.68
N PHE A 197 -2.68 -7.75 8.72
CA PHE A 197 -4.09 -7.48 8.44
C PHE A 197 -4.77 -8.68 7.79
N LEU A 198 -4.06 -9.45 6.95
CA LEU A 198 -4.57 -10.70 6.39
C LEU A 198 -4.87 -11.73 7.48
N GLY A 199 -4.01 -11.86 8.49
CA GLY A 199 -4.25 -12.73 9.64
C GLY A 199 -5.50 -12.32 10.43
N GLU A 200 -5.74 -11.01 10.56
CA GLU A 200 -6.94 -10.50 11.23
C GLU A 200 -8.22 -10.75 10.43
N LEU A 201 -8.18 -10.63 9.10
CA LEU A 201 -9.30 -11.00 8.23
C LEU A 201 -9.56 -12.51 8.28
N ALA A 202 -8.52 -13.33 8.23
CA ALA A 202 -8.63 -14.79 8.33
C ALA A 202 -9.24 -15.21 9.68
N LYS A 203 -8.89 -14.54 10.79
CA LYS A 203 -9.49 -14.75 12.10
C LYS A 203 -10.97 -14.38 12.12
N ALA A 204 -11.36 -13.29 11.46
CA ALA A 204 -12.76 -12.86 11.38
C ALA A 204 -13.61 -13.81 10.53
N ALA A 205 -13.06 -14.37 9.45
CA ALA A 205 -13.76 -15.31 8.56
C ALA A 205 -14.04 -16.70 9.19
N ARG A 206 -13.36 -17.03 10.29
CA ARG A 206 -13.54 -18.30 11.03
C ARG A 206 -14.59 -18.22 12.16
N ARG A 207 -15.22 -17.07 12.34
CA ARG A 207 -16.30 -16.85 13.31
C ARG A 207 -17.64 -16.90 12.60
#